data_AF-A0A2V3W9Y9-F1
#
_entry.id   AF-A0A2V3W9Y9-F1
#
_cell.length_a   1.000
_cell.length_b   1.000
_cell.length_c   1.000
_cell.angle_alpha   90.00
_cell.angle_beta   90.00
_cell.angle_gamma   90.00
#
_symmetry.space_group_name_H-M   'P 1'
#
loop_
_entity.id
_entity.type
_entity.pdbx_description
1 polymer ?
#
loop_
_entity_poly.entity_id
_entity_poly.type
_entity_poly.pdbx_seq_one_letter_code
_entity_poly.pdbx_strand_id
1 'polypeptide(L)'
;MLAFDTETGKERWFNDGKHHGAMIDGNTLYALVETDEDTDDYDSMIFELHRYPDMTQMESDIIYSQVLNIPRKEEFGIEQDSDHLYIKNYADLISIDKKSGDIAWSMSVGEALQSRSDILDSDVSYSLEAVTVTIKYIR
;
A
#
# COMPACT_ATOMS: atom_id res chain seq x y z
N MET A 1 -0.91 14.75 2.89
CA MET A 1 -1.69 14.79 1.65
C MET A 1 -2.48 16.09 1.55
N LEU A 2 -2.48 16.73 0.38
CA LEU A 2 -3.29 17.91 0.08
C LEU A 2 -4.30 17.55 -1.00
N ALA A 3 -5.55 17.95 -0.85
CA ALA A 3 -6.58 17.80 -1.88
C ALA A 3 -6.95 19.17 -2.46
N PHE A 4 -6.99 19.25 -3.78
CA PHE A 4 -7.32 20.47 -4.51
C PHE A 4 -8.51 20.25 -5.43
N ASP A 5 -9.34 21.26 -5.54
CA ASP A 5 -10.34 21.37 -6.59
C ASP A 5 -9.64 21.60 -7.95
N THR A 6 -9.87 20.74 -8.93
CA THR A 6 -9.14 20.80 -10.22
C THR A 6 -9.64 21.91 -11.13
N GLU A 7 -10.86 22.42 -10.94
CA GLU A 7 -11.42 23.51 -11.74
C GLU A 7 -10.91 24.88 -11.24
N THR A 8 -10.82 25.05 -9.94
CA THR A 8 -10.52 26.33 -9.28
C THR A 8 -9.11 26.40 -8.71
N GLY A 9 -8.43 25.26 -8.55
CA GLY A 9 -7.11 25.14 -7.90
C GLY A 9 -7.14 25.38 -6.39
N LYS A 10 -8.31 25.51 -5.78
CA LYS A 10 -8.44 25.80 -4.35
C LYS A 10 -8.23 24.54 -3.52
N GLU A 11 -7.52 24.68 -2.41
CA GLU A 11 -7.41 23.61 -1.41
C GLU A 11 -8.81 23.28 -0.87
N ARG A 12 -9.13 21.98 -0.84
CA ARG A 12 -10.36 21.45 -0.22
C ARG A 12 -10.09 21.04 1.22
N TRP A 13 -9.02 20.28 1.44
CA TRP A 13 -8.59 19.82 2.75
C TRP A 13 -7.13 19.36 2.74
N PHE A 14 -6.57 19.22 3.94
CA PHE A 14 -5.21 18.79 4.21
C PHE A 14 -5.20 17.72 5.28
N ASN A 15 -4.40 16.67 5.09
CA ASN A 15 -4.12 15.63 6.07
C ASN A 15 -2.60 15.50 6.24
N ASP A 16 -2.12 15.51 7.49
CA ASP A 16 -0.68 15.53 7.83
C ASP A 16 -0.03 14.15 7.98
N GLY A 17 -0.75 13.06 7.70
CA GLY A 17 -0.22 11.70 7.73
C GLY A 17 0.94 11.47 6.75
N LYS A 18 1.71 10.40 6.96
CA LYS A 18 2.75 9.94 6.04
C LYS A 18 2.11 9.10 4.94
N HIS A 19 1.92 9.67 3.76
CA HIS A 19 1.24 8.99 2.65
C HIS A 19 2.26 8.38 1.69
N HIS A 20 2.04 7.12 1.32
CA HIS A 20 2.93 6.39 0.40
C HIS A 20 2.33 6.15 -0.98
N GLY A 21 1.01 6.27 -1.10
CA GLY A 21 0.31 6.13 -2.37
C GLY A 21 -1.14 6.54 -2.21
N ALA A 22 -1.74 6.98 -3.31
CA ALA A 22 -3.15 7.35 -3.33
C ALA A 22 -3.76 7.07 -4.71
N MET A 23 -5.04 6.74 -4.74
CA MET A 23 -5.81 6.60 -5.97
C MET A 23 -7.23 7.12 -5.80
N ILE A 24 -7.85 7.49 -6.92
CA ILE A 24 -9.25 7.91 -6.95
C ILE A 24 -10.05 6.89 -7.76
N ASP A 25 -11.20 6.49 -7.22
CA ASP A 25 -12.21 5.70 -7.90
C ASP A 25 -13.58 6.40 -7.76
N GLY A 26 -14.05 7.01 -8.85
CA GLY A 26 -15.25 7.86 -8.80
C GLY A 26 -15.11 9.00 -7.79
N ASN A 27 -15.96 9.01 -6.76
CA ASN A 27 -15.94 10.02 -5.67
C ASN A 27 -15.13 9.56 -4.45
N THR A 28 -14.53 8.38 -4.50
CA THR A 28 -13.80 7.78 -3.38
C THR A 28 -12.30 7.90 -3.59
N LEU A 29 -11.60 8.36 -2.57
CA LEU A 29 -10.14 8.34 -2.50
C LEU A 29 -9.69 7.17 -1.63
N TYR A 30 -8.70 6.44 -2.08
CA TYR A 30 -7.98 5.45 -1.28
C TYR A 30 -6.56 5.93 -1.08
N ALA A 31 -6.06 5.91 0.16
CA ALA A 31 -4.71 6.35 0.49
C ALA A 31 -4.01 5.33 1.41
N LEU A 32 -2.78 4.99 1.06
CA LEU A 32 -1.88 4.22 1.91
C LEU A 32 -1.17 5.18 2.86
N VAL A 33 -1.41 4.98 4.16
CA VAL A 33 -0.89 5.80 5.24
C VAL A 33 0.03 4.95 6.10
N GLU A 34 1.24 5.45 6.35
CA GLU A 34 2.13 4.93 7.39
C GLU A 34 1.75 5.59 8.72
N THR A 35 1.44 4.75 9.69
CA THR A 35 1.31 5.14 11.09
C THR A 35 2.49 4.54 11.85
N ASP A 36 3.26 5.42 12.51
CA ASP A 36 4.38 4.97 13.35
C ASP A 36 3.79 4.28 14.57
N GLU A 37 4.22 3.04 14.82
CA GLU A 37 4.23 2.53 16.19
C GLU A 37 5.63 2.78 16.72
N ASP A 38 5.73 3.62 17.76
CA ASP A 38 6.98 3.92 18.47
C ASP A 38 7.37 2.67 19.29
N THR A 39 7.77 1.60 18.59
CA THR A 39 8.19 0.35 19.22
C THR A 39 9.70 0.40 19.37
N ASP A 40 10.15 0.56 20.62
CA ASP A 40 11.53 0.81 21.06
C ASP A 40 12.64 -0.11 20.49
N ASP A 41 12.33 -1.17 19.74
CA ASP A 41 13.31 -2.18 19.32
C ASP A 41 13.28 -2.62 17.84
N TYR A 42 12.31 -2.17 17.02
CA TYR A 42 12.29 -2.46 15.58
C TYR A 42 11.70 -1.29 14.78
N ASP A 43 12.22 -1.02 13.59
CA ASP A 43 11.56 -0.17 12.57
C ASP A 43 10.30 -0.89 12.05
N SER A 44 9.32 -1.08 12.93
CA SER A 44 8.01 -1.61 12.60
C SER A 44 7.15 -0.44 12.13
N MET A 45 6.51 -0.59 10.98
CA MET A 45 5.59 0.39 10.44
C MET A 45 4.21 -0.24 10.33
N ILE A 46 3.18 0.48 10.73
CA ILE A 46 1.81 0.09 10.43
C ILE A 46 1.43 0.76 9.11
N PHE A 47 1.01 -0.05 8.14
CA PHE A 47 0.46 0.42 6.89
C PHE A 47 -1.04 0.25 6.89
N GLU A 48 -1.74 1.37 6.76
CA GLU A 48 -3.18 1.43 6.74
C GLU A 48 -3.69 1.89 5.37
N LEU A 49 -4.71 1.21 4.86
CA LEU A 49 -5.47 1.68 3.72
C LEU A 49 -6.69 2.47 4.23
N HIS A 50 -6.63 3.78 4.02
CA HIS A 50 -7.74 4.67 4.29
C HIS A 50 -8.63 4.78 3.06
N ARG A 51 -9.95 4.73 3.28
CA ARG A 51 -10.99 5.01 2.29
C ARG A 51 -11.72 6.28 2.68
N TYR A 52 -11.68 7.28 1.82
CA TYR A 52 -12.42 8.53 1.93
C TYR A 52 -13.60 8.48 0.95
N PRO A 53 -14.82 8.11 1.40
CA PRO A 53 -15.97 7.92 0.51
C PRO A 53 -16.48 9.22 -0.11
N ASP A 54 -16.16 10.36 0.51
CA ASP A 54 -16.48 11.69 0.04
C ASP A 54 -15.24 12.59 0.05
N MET A 55 -14.65 12.82 -1.12
CA MET A 55 -13.47 13.68 -1.28
C MET A 55 -13.73 15.17 -0.99
N THR A 56 -14.94 15.58 -0.62
CA THR A 56 -15.19 16.93 -0.12
C THR A 56 -14.92 17.08 1.38
N GLN A 57 -14.72 15.96 2.09
CA GLN A 57 -14.51 15.91 3.53
C GLN A 57 -13.25 15.11 3.87
N MET A 58 -12.70 15.31 5.07
CA MET A 58 -11.49 14.62 5.53
C MET A 58 -11.78 13.30 6.27
N GLU A 59 -13.04 12.90 6.36
CA GLU A 59 -13.44 11.68 7.06
C GLU A 59 -13.06 10.43 6.24
N SER A 60 -12.44 9.45 6.90
CA SER A 60 -12.04 8.17 6.31
C SER A 60 -12.37 6.99 7.22
N ASP A 61 -12.60 5.85 6.59
CA ASP A 61 -12.56 4.54 7.25
C ASP A 61 -11.21 3.86 6.98
N ILE A 62 -10.72 3.07 7.94
CA ILE A 62 -9.59 2.16 7.70
C ILE A 62 -10.17 0.83 7.24
N ILE A 63 -9.82 0.40 6.02
CA ILE A 63 -10.32 -0.84 5.43
C ILE A 63 -9.27 -1.96 5.37
N TYR A 64 -8.01 -1.62 5.65
CA TYR A 64 -6.92 -2.58 5.77
C TYR A 64 -5.85 -2.01 6.69
N SER A 65 -5.22 -2.84 7.52
CA SER A 65 -4.12 -2.47 8.40
C SER A 65 -3.18 -3.66 8.56
N GLN A 66 -1.88 -3.43 8.42
CA GLN A 66 -0.84 -4.45 8.56
C GLN A 66 0.41 -3.87 9.20
N VAL A 67 0.93 -4.59 10.19
CA VAL A 67 2.26 -4.33 10.76
C VAL A 67 3.30 -4.94 9.83
N LEU A 68 4.24 -4.12 9.35
CA LEU A 68 5.37 -4.53 8.56
C LEU A 68 6.67 -4.27 9.31
N ASN A 69 7.50 -5.32 9.41
CA ASN A 69 8.84 -5.22 9.98
C ASN A 69 9.83 -5.11 8.82
N ILE A 70 10.06 -3.89 8.32
CA ILE A 70 10.89 -3.67 7.12
C ILE A 70 11.86 -2.49 7.30
N PRO A 71 13.02 -2.52 6.63
CA PRO A 71 13.91 -1.35 6.59
C PRO A 71 13.25 -0.16 5.85
N ARG A 72 13.42 1.05 6.39
CA ARG A 72 12.81 2.36 6.03
C ARG A 72 12.86 2.86 4.56
N LYS A 73 13.11 2.05 3.53
CA LYS A 73 13.39 2.53 2.15
C LYS A 73 12.68 1.79 1.00
N GLU A 74 11.49 1.28 1.24
CA GLU A 74 10.81 0.42 0.26
C GLU A 74 9.67 1.14 -0.48
N GLU A 75 9.39 0.70 -1.71
CA GLU A 75 8.30 1.22 -2.55
C GLU A 75 6.98 0.55 -2.20
N PHE A 76 6.00 1.36 -1.77
CA PHE A 76 4.62 0.96 -1.61
C PHE A 76 3.80 1.44 -2.80
N GLY A 77 2.77 0.69 -3.15
CA GLY A 77 1.90 1.04 -4.26
C GLY A 77 0.47 0.60 -4.04
N ILE A 78 -0.45 1.34 -4.64
CA ILE A 78 -1.86 0.98 -4.72
C ILE A 78 -2.32 1.05 -6.17
N GLU A 79 -2.92 -0.04 -6.64
CA GLU A 79 -3.45 -0.20 -8.01
C GLU A 79 -4.87 -0.76 -7.94
N GLN A 80 -5.66 -0.66 -9.02
CA GLN A 80 -7.07 -1.09 -9.01
C GLN A 80 -7.55 -1.67 -10.33
N ASP A 81 -8.60 -2.49 -10.24
CA ASP A 81 -9.49 -2.85 -11.36
C ASP A 81 -10.96 -2.48 -11.04
N SER A 82 -11.94 -3.08 -11.72
CA SER A 82 -13.35 -2.80 -11.46
C SER A 82 -13.83 -3.21 -10.07
N ASP A 83 -13.23 -4.26 -9.50
CA ASP A 83 -13.78 -4.97 -8.34
C ASP A 83 -12.80 -5.00 -7.16
N HIS A 84 -11.51 -4.80 -7.41
CA HIS A 84 -10.45 -4.96 -6.42
C HIS A 84 -9.51 -3.75 -6.33
N LEU A 85 -8.97 -3.56 -5.13
CA LEU A 85 -7.76 -2.80 -4.86
C LEU A 85 -6.60 -3.78 -4.71
N TYR A 86 -5.44 -3.37 -5.18
CA TYR A 86 -4.19 -4.10 -5.06
C TYR A 86 -3.20 -3.26 -4.27
N ILE A 87 -2.81 -3.74 -3.10
CA ILE A 87 -1.75 -3.14 -2.31
C ILE A 87 -0.48 -3.93 -2.59
N LYS A 88 0.55 -3.24 -3.06
CA LYS A 88 1.90 -3.76 -3.15
C LYS A 88 2.73 -3.17 -2.02
N ASN A 89 3.31 -4.03 -1.20
CA ASN A 89 4.37 -3.67 -0.28
C ASN A 89 5.62 -4.51 -0.56
N TYR A 90 6.65 -4.41 0.29
CA TYR A 90 7.89 -5.17 0.13
C TYR A 90 7.70 -6.69 0.14
N ALA A 91 6.84 -7.18 1.04
CA ALA A 91 6.69 -8.60 1.31
C ALA A 91 5.55 -9.24 0.53
N ASP A 92 4.50 -8.47 0.23
CA ASP A 92 3.21 -8.98 -0.19
C ASP A 92 2.59 -8.17 -1.35
N LEU A 93 1.83 -8.89 -2.16
CA LEU A 93 0.80 -8.34 -3.03
C LEU A 93 -0.56 -8.79 -2.49
N ILE A 94 -1.43 -7.83 -2.22
CA ILE A 94 -2.68 -8.06 -1.50
C ILE A 94 -3.82 -7.52 -2.33
N SER A 95 -4.85 -8.34 -2.53
CA SER A 95 -6.08 -7.94 -3.22
C SER A 95 -7.21 -7.79 -2.20
N ILE A 96 -7.90 -6.66 -2.26
CA ILE A 96 -9.03 -6.32 -1.41
C ILE A 96 -10.26 -6.10 -2.30
N ASP A 97 -11.37 -6.76 -1.98
CA ASP A 97 -12.66 -6.50 -2.63
C ASP A 97 -13.14 -5.09 -2.28
N LYS A 98 -13.39 -4.25 -3.29
CA LYS A 98 -13.78 -2.84 -3.09
C LYS A 98 -15.11 -2.68 -2.36
N LYS A 99 -16.01 -3.65 -2.52
CA LYS A 99 -17.38 -3.57 -2.03
C LYS A 99 -17.46 -3.97 -0.57
N SER A 100 -16.82 -5.07 -0.18
CA SER A 100 -16.83 -5.54 1.20
C SER A 100 -15.68 -4.98 2.04
N GLY A 101 -14.55 -4.65 1.41
CA GLY A 101 -13.30 -4.31 2.10
C GLY A 101 -12.54 -5.55 2.58
N ASP A 102 -13.01 -6.76 2.25
CA ASP A 102 -12.34 -8.00 2.66
C ASP A 102 -11.13 -8.29 1.78
N ILE A 103 -10.12 -8.94 2.36
CA ILE A 103 -9.00 -9.49 1.60
C ILE A 103 -9.52 -10.64 0.74
N ALA A 104 -9.48 -10.47 -0.58
CA ALA A 104 -9.87 -11.49 -1.55
C ALA A 104 -8.78 -12.56 -1.68
N TRP A 105 -7.51 -12.14 -1.73
CA TRP A 105 -6.34 -13.01 -1.68
C TRP A 105 -5.09 -12.19 -1.33
N SER A 106 -4.05 -12.87 -0.84
CA SER A 106 -2.72 -12.30 -0.68
C SER A 106 -1.67 -13.27 -1.23
N MET A 107 -0.54 -12.72 -1.66
CA MET A 107 0.61 -13.47 -2.11
C MET A 107 1.86 -12.86 -1.50
N SER A 108 2.58 -13.63 -0.69
CA SER A 108 3.91 -13.22 -0.23
C SER A 108 4.90 -13.33 -1.37
N VAL A 109 5.37 -12.18 -1.83
CA VAL A 109 6.43 -12.01 -2.82
C VAL A 109 7.80 -12.21 -2.14
N GLY A 110 7.89 -11.95 -0.84
CA GLY A 110 9.11 -12.11 -0.03
C GLY A 110 9.53 -13.58 0.21
N GLU A 111 8.60 -14.53 0.34
CA GLU A 111 8.93 -15.94 0.61
C GLU A 111 9.55 -16.66 -0.61
N ALA A 112 9.27 -16.19 -1.83
CA ALA A 112 9.95 -16.66 -3.04
C ALA A 112 11.45 -16.26 -3.08
N LEU A 113 11.86 -15.29 -2.26
CA LEU A 113 13.24 -14.81 -2.15
C LEU A 113 13.92 -15.22 -0.83
N GLN A 114 13.18 -15.36 0.27
CA GLN A 114 13.72 -15.84 1.56
C GLN A 114 13.94 -17.35 1.62
N SER A 115 13.19 -18.18 0.88
CA SER A 115 13.42 -19.64 0.85
C SER A 115 14.75 -20.09 0.21
N ARG A 116 15.62 -19.15 -0.17
CA ARG A 116 17.02 -19.40 -0.58
C ARG A 116 18.07 -18.89 0.41
N SER A 117 17.70 -18.36 1.58
CA SER A 117 18.68 -17.96 2.61
C SER A 117 19.38 -19.12 3.30
N ASP A 118 18.83 -20.33 3.21
CA ASP A 118 19.35 -21.51 3.93
C ASP A 118 20.53 -22.17 3.19
N ILE A 119 20.89 -21.63 2.02
CA ILE A 119 21.95 -22.14 1.14
C ILE A 119 22.82 -20.95 0.69
N LEU A 120 23.79 -20.57 1.51
CA LEU A 120 25.18 -20.18 1.16
C LEU A 120 25.77 -18.99 1.92
N ASP A 121 27.07 -19.16 2.18
CA ASP A 121 28.05 -18.27 2.79
C ASP A 121 27.97 -16.80 2.38
N SER A 122 28.42 -15.97 3.32
CA SER A 122 28.68 -14.54 3.21
C SER A 122 29.45 -14.18 1.92
N ASP A 123 28.77 -13.48 0.99
CA ASP A 123 29.30 -12.48 0.05
C ASP A 123 28.42 -12.36 -1.21
N VAL A 124 27.11 -12.15 -1.03
CA VAL A 124 26.22 -11.83 -2.17
C VAL A 124 25.42 -10.58 -1.86
N SER A 125 25.79 -9.48 -2.52
CA SER A 125 24.95 -8.30 -2.66
C SER A 125 23.95 -8.56 -3.79
N TYR A 126 22.66 -8.61 -3.50
CA TYR A 126 21.61 -8.70 -4.52
C TYR A 126 21.20 -7.28 -4.93
N SER A 127 21.25 -6.95 -6.22
CA SER A 127 20.46 -5.84 -6.74
C SER A 127 19.04 -6.33 -6.99
N LEU A 128 18.08 -5.62 -6.41
CA LEU A 128 16.66 -5.85 -6.54
C LEU A 128 16.20 -5.35 -7.92
N GLU A 129 16.63 -6.00 -9.00
CA GLU A 129 16.09 -5.71 -10.33
C GLU A 129 14.69 -6.34 -10.45
N ALA A 130 13.70 -5.56 -10.03
CA ALA A 130 12.29 -5.57 -10.40
C ALA A 130 11.69 -6.94 -10.82
N VAL A 131 11.11 -7.66 -9.86
CA VAL A 131 10.08 -8.67 -10.20
C VAL A 131 8.87 -7.92 -10.76
N THR A 132 8.73 -7.94 -12.09
CA THR A 132 7.56 -7.39 -12.77
C THR A 132 6.43 -8.42 -12.69
N VAL A 133 5.53 -8.26 -11.72
CA VAL A 133 4.27 -9.01 -11.71
C VAL A 133 3.36 -8.42 -12.78
N THR A 134 3.22 -9.13 -13.91
CA THR A 134 2.27 -8.74 -14.97
C THR A 134 0.92 -9.39 -14.69
N ILE A 135 -0.03 -8.64 -14.14
CA ILE A 135 -1.42 -9.07 -14.05
C ILE A 135 -2.04 -8.91 -15.45
N LYS A 136 -2.31 -10.02 -16.14
CA LYS A 136 -3.03 -10.01 -17.42
C LYS A 136 -4.52 -10.18 -17.16
N TYR A 137 -5.29 -9.12 -17.40
CA TYR A 137 -6.75 -9.19 -17.45
C TYR A 137 -7.20 -10.04 -18.66
N ILE A 138 -7.83 -11.18 -18.40
CA ILE A 138 -8.55 -11.93 -19.44
C ILE A 138 -9.99 -11.41 -19.41
N ARG A 139 -10.40 -10.73 -20.50
CA ARG A 139 -11.79 -10.30 -20.72
C ARG A 139 -12.68 -11.47 -21.12
#